data_AF-A0A935NGB9-F1
#
_entry.id   AF-A0A935NGB9-F1
#
_cell.length_a   1.000
_cell.length_b   1.000
_cell.length_c   1.000
_cell.angle_alpha   90.00
_cell.angle_beta   90.00
_cell.angle_gamma   90.00
#
_symmetry.space_group_name_H-M   'P 1'
#
loop_
_entity.id
_entity.type
_entity.pdbx_description
1 polymer ?
#
loop_
_entity_poly.entity_id
_entity_poly.type
_entity_poly.pdbx_seq_one_letter_code
_entity_poly.pdbx_strand_id
1 'polypeptide(L)'
;MMYRFFAFLCIVVTFWVGITTSTFAAVDKNGDAYKKGEALYKANCASCHKMNEKLVGPPSAGMHTRYSKEWLHKWIRNSQDMVKAGDPQAVAVFKENNGAIMTPFANLTDAEIDNIITYVEGESEAPAAAAAAPAGGAAPNAATAATGAGADKSTDEYKKGEALYKANCTSCHKMHEKLVGPASAGMHTRYSKEWLHKWIHNSQDLIKAGDPQAVAIFKEFNSAVMTPFTNLSDAEIDNIIAYVKAESEAPSATAPAGGVTAGSAAPSSINYLAIIFGVLAVILLVFLLVLSRITGRLSDSLREKMGKFIPIKTSSEKMWFSKKIMATLALLAVVLFGYHMTQGAINLGRQTNYAPDQPIKFSHKLHAGTQKIPCQYCHSGAAKGKSSVIPAPNLCMNCHKAIKKGPTYGETEIAKIYNAVGWDPEKMAYKENYQQKPIEWVRVHNLPDYVYFNHSQHVVAGGLQCQTCHGPVEEMDVLKQHSTLNMGWCVNCHRQTEVQFTNNNYYSTYEKMHEDLKSGKIKKVTVDDIGGTECMKCHY
;
A
#
# COMPACT_ATOMS: atom_id res chain seq x y z
N MET A 1 35.74 79.64 -24.09
CA MET A 1 37.11 80.12 -24.40
C MET A 1 37.96 78.90 -24.70
N MET A 2 38.35 78.74 -25.97
CA MET A 2 39.44 77.92 -26.55
C MET A 2 39.69 76.50 -25.98
N TYR A 3 39.37 75.40 -26.69
CA TYR A 3 40.08 74.84 -27.87
C TYR A 3 41.61 74.87 -27.77
N ARG A 4 42.24 73.69 -27.57
CA ARG A 4 43.62 73.25 -27.89
C ARG A 4 44.11 72.22 -26.85
N PHE A 5 44.69 71.05 -27.13
CA PHE A 5 45.51 70.58 -28.25
C PHE A 5 45.36 69.05 -28.40
N PHE A 6 45.35 68.61 -29.67
CA PHE A 6 45.39 67.23 -30.12
C PHE A 6 46.81 66.63 -30.01
N ALA A 7 46.85 65.29 -29.91
CA ALA A 7 47.90 64.37 -30.33
C ALA A 7 49.10 64.12 -29.39
N PHE A 8 49.07 62.98 -28.68
CA PHE A 8 50.20 62.05 -28.68
C PHE A 8 49.71 60.59 -28.71
N LEU A 9 50.16 59.93 -29.77
CA LEU A 9 50.08 58.57 -30.27
C LEU A 9 50.06 57.41 -29.24
N CYS A 10 49.20 56.42 -29.52
CA CYS A 10 49.33 54.96 -29.31
C CYS A 10 49.76 54.41 -27.94
N ILE A 11 48.86 53.66 -27.27
CA ILE A 11 48.98 52.20 -26.97
C ILE A 11 47.84 51.78 -26.01
N VAL A 12 47.20 50.65 -26.36
CA VAL A 12 46.23 49.83 -25.58
C VAL A 12 44.79 50.34 -25.47
N VAL A 13 43.98 49.81 -26.38
CA VAL A 13 42.54 49.60 -26.24
C VAL A 13 42.31 48.41 -25.32
N THR A 14 41.65 48.62 -24.17
CA THR A 14 40.78 47.61 -23.54
C THR A 14 39.81 48.24 -22.53
N PHE A 15 38.55 48.34 -22.96
CA PHE A 15 37.32 48.03 -22.21
C PHE A 15 37.30 48.27 -20.68
N TRP A 16 36.61 49.33 -20.28
CA TRP A 16 35.98 49.42 -18.95
C TRP A 16 34.47 49.61 -19.15
N VAL A 17 33.76 48.50 -19.32
CA VAL A 17 32.30 48.44 -19.12
C VAL A 17 32.13 48.00 -17.67
N GLY A 18 31.54 48.89 -16.87
CA GLY A 18 31.22 48.64 -15.47
C GLY A 18 30.27 47.45 -15.34
N ILE A 19 30.79 46.36 -14.80
CA ILE A 19 30.01 45.22 -14.32
C ILE A 19 29.43 45.66 -12.97
N THR A 20 28.12 45.91 -12.92
CA THR A 20 27.36 45.82 -11.69
C THR A 20 27.45 44.37 -11.23
N THR A 21 28.37 44.07 -10.31
CA THR A 21 28.37 42.79 -9.61
C THR A 21 27.13 42.77 -8.71
N SER A 22 26.07 42.12 -9.18
CA SER A 22 24.98 41.67 -8.32
C SER A 22 25.59 40.77 -7.24
N THR A 23 25.79 41.32 -6.06
CA THR A 23 26.04 40.53 -4.85
C THR A 23 24.82 39.63 -4.67
N PHE A 24 24.97 38.33 -4.91
CA PHE A 24 23.98 37.34 -4.49
C PHE A 24 23.83 37.48 -2.97
N ALA A 25 22.65 37.94 -2.53
CA ALA A 25 22.34 37.96 -1.11
C ALA A 25 22.38 36.53 -0.60
N ALA A 26 23.19 36.27 0.42
CA ALA A 26 23.21 34.99 1.11
C ALA A 26 21.82 34.71 1.69
N VAL A 27 21.31 33.49 1.51
CA VAL A 27 20.02 33.06 2.06
C VAL A 27 20.07 33.17 3.58
N ASP A 28 19.08 33.84 4.19
CA ASP A 28 18.94 33.92 5.64
C ASP A 28 18.48 32.55 6.20
N LYS A 29 19.45 31.76 6.69
CA LYS A 29 19.19 30.45 7.31
C LYS A 29 18.38 30.53 8.62
N ASN A 30 18.21 31.71 9.20
CA ASN A 30 17.37 31.90 10.38
C ASN A 30 15.96 32.39 10.05
N GLY A 31 15.69 32.73 8.79
CA GLY A 31 14.41 33.23 8.31
C GLY A 31 13.29 32.19 8.31
N ASP A 32 12.06 32.67 8.44
CA ASP A 32 10.86 31.81 8.51
C ASP A 32 10.67 30.95 7.24
N ALA A 33 11.03 31.48 6.08
CA ALA A 33 10.96 30.75 4.80
C ALA A 33 11.93 29.56 4.77
N TYR A 34 13.16 29.74 5.27
CA TYR A 34 14.17 28.69 5.34
C TYR A 34 13.75 27.57 6.31
N LYS A 35 13.27 27.93 7.51
CA LYS A 35 12.81 26.95 8.53
C LYS A 35 11.58 26.17 8.07
N LYS A 36 10.60 26.83 7.44
CA LYS A 36 9.43 26.17 6.85
C LYS A 36 9.85 25.26 5.69
N GLY A 37 10.79 25.71 4.87
CA GLY A 37 11.39 24.92 3.79
C GLY A 37 12.10 23.67 4.27
N GLU A 38 12.88 23.78 5.35
CA GLU A 38 13.58 22.65 5.98
C GLU A 38 12.58 21.57 6.46
N ALA A 39 11.52 21.99 7.15
CA ALA A 39 10.49 21.07 7.64
C ALA A 39 9.78 20.35 6.47
N LEU A 40 9.40 21.10 5.44
CA LEU A 40 8.75 20.54 4.25
C LEU A 40 9.68 19.60 3.47
N TYR A 41 10.96 19.96 3.32
CA TYR A 41 11.96 19.14 2.64
C TYR A 41 12.24 17.85 3.41
N LYS A 42 12.40 17.91 4.73
CA LYS A 42 12.61 16.71 5.57
C LYS A 42 11.40 15.78 5.54
N ALA A 43 10.19 16.32 5.53
CA ALA A 43 8.96 15.53 5.53
C ALA A 43 8.67 14.87 4.16
N ASN A 44 8.99 15.55 3.05
CA ASN A 44 8.49 15.16 1.73
C ASN A 44 9.59 14.80 0.72
N CYS A 45 10.82 15.28 0.89
CA CYS A 45 11.86 15.22 -0.14
C CYS A 45 13.12 14.45 0.31
N ALA A 46 13.49 14.52 1.58
CA ALA A 46 14.74 13.97 2.10
C ALA A 46 14.83 12.43 2.02
N SER A 47 13.69 11.74 1.93
CA SER A 47 13.63 10.29 1.71
C SER A 47 14.10 9.87 0.32
N CYS A 48 14.08 10.79 -0.65
CA CYS A 48 14.43 10.52 -2.04
C CYS A 48 15.57 11.41 -2.56
N HIS A 49 15.85 12.56 -1.94
CA HIS A 49 16.87 13.51 -2.37
C HIS A 49 17.83 13.90 -1.24
N LYS A 50 19.13 13.95 -1.56
CA LYS A 50 20.16 14.54 -0.70
C LYS A 50 20.68 15.84 -1.31
N MET A 51 21.33 16.68 -0.51
CA MET A 51 21.78 17.99 -0.99
C MET A 51 22.85 17.84 -2.08
N ASN A 52 23.98 17.23 -1.78
CA ASN A 52 25.14 17.21 -2.68
C ASN A 52 25.35 15.88 -3.42
N GLU A 53 24.48 14.90 -3.22
CA GLU A 53 24.66 13.55 -3.77
C GLU A 53 23.34 12.93 -4.26
N LYS A 54 23.44 12.00 -5.20
CA LYS A 54 22.30 11.31 -5.81
C LYS A 54 21.79 10.24 -4.85
N LEU A 55 20.47 10.14 -4.67
CA LEU A 55 19.82 9.10 -3.88
C LEU A 55 18.83 8.33 -4.76
N VAL A 56 17.53 8.59 -4.63
CA VAL A 56 16.50 8.09 -5.55
C VAL A 56 16.29 9.11 -6.67
N GLY A 57 16.25 10.39 -6.30
CA GLY A 57 16.29 11.53 -7.21
C GLY A 57 17.68 12.16 -7.28
N PRO A 58 17.86 13.16 -8.18
CA PRO A 58 19.12 13.88 -8.34
C PRO A 58 19.43 14.73 -7.08
N PRO A 59 20.71 15.16 -6.91
CA PRO A 59 21.09 16.07 -5.84
C PRO A 59 20.24 17.35 -5.89
N SER A 60 19.76 17.82 -4.74
CA SER A 60 18.94 19.04 -4.65
C SER A 60 19.80 20.31 -4.72
N ALA A 61 21.03 20.28 -4.23
CA ALA A 61 21.91 21.45 -4.21
C ALA A 61 22.15 21.98 -5.63
N GLY A 62 22.06 23.31 -5.79
CA GLY A 62 22.19 23.96 -7.09
C GLY A 62 21.07 23.60 -8.08
N MET A 63 19.89 23.17 -7.63
CA MET A 63 18.75 22.96 -8.56
C MET A 63 18.25 24.26 -9.19
N HIS A 64 18.31 25.37 -8.44
CA HIS A 64 17.91 26.71 -8.87
C HIS A 64 18.84 27.31 -9.95
N THR A 65 20.07 26.80 -10.08
CA THR A 65 21.00 27.18 -11.15
C THR A 65 20.86 26.30 -12.39
N ARG A 66 20.32 25.08 -12.24
CA ARG A 66 20.12 24.12 -13.33
C ARG A 66 18.75 24.26 -14.01
N TYR A 67 17.74 24.71 -13.28
CA TYR A 67 16.36 24.83 -13.76
C TYR A 67 15.72 26.13 -13.29
N SER A 68 14.83 26.70 -14.11
CA SER A 68 14.11 27.92 -13.73
C SER A 68 13.12 27.64 -12.61
N LYS A 69 12.85 28.65 -11.78
CA LYS A 69 11.87 28.56 -10.68
C LYS A 69 10.50 28.08 -11.19
N GLU A 70 10.01 28.63 -12.31
CA GLU A 70 8.74 28.20 -12.92
C GLU A 70 8.75 26.73 -13.37
N TRP A 71 9.88 26.24 -13.89
CA TRP A 71 10.04 24.84 -14.26
C TRP A 71 10.02 23.94 -13.02
N LEU A 72 10.72 24.34 -11.95
CA LEU A 72 10.74 23.62 -10.67
C LEU A 72 9.35 23.50 -10.03
N HIS A 73 8.51 24.54 -10.12
CA HIS A 73 7.13 24.46 -9.64
C HIS A 73 6.33 23.39 -10.40
N LYS A 74 6.41 23.37 -11.73
CA LYS A 74 5.71 22.37 -12.55
C LYS A 74 6.24 20.96 -12.28
N TRP A 75 7.55 20.82 -12.12
CA TRP A 75 8.21 19.55 -11.85
C TRP A 75 7.83 18.96 -10.48
N ILE A 76 7.88 19.78 -9.42
CA ILE A 76 7.52 19.34 -8.06
C ILE A 76 6.03 19.00 -7.98
N ARG A 77 5.17 19.76 -8.67
CA ARG A 77 3.73 19.46 -8.71
C ARG A 77 3.42 18.17 -9.46
N ASN A 78 3.97 18.00 -10.66
CA ASN A 78 3.77 16.79 -11.45
C ASN A 78 4.82 16.57 -12.56
N SER A 79 5.98 16.03 -12.18
CA SER A 79 7.06 15.63 -13.10
C SER A 79 6.60 14.67 -14.21
N GLN A 80 5.63 13.80 -13.93
CA GLN A 80 5.18 12.76 -14.86
C GLN A 80 4.45 13.35 -16.07
N ASP A 81 3.70 14.44 -15.85
CA ASP A 81 3.01 15.13 -16.94
C ASP A 81 4.01 15.85 -17.85
N MET A 82 5.10 16.39 -17.30
CA MET A 82 6.18 17.00 -18.09
C MET A 82 6.93 15.96 -18.93
N VAL A 83 7.20 14.78 -18.36
CA VAL A 83 7.81 13.66 -19.10
C VAL A 83 6.89 13.15 -20.21
N LYS A 84 5.57 13.03 -19.95
CA LYS A 84 4.59 12.61 -20.96
C LYS A 84 4.37 13.66 -22.05
N ALA A 85 4.42 14.94 -21.70
CA ALA A 85 4.34 16.05 -22.64
C ALA A 85 5.60 16.16 -23.53
N GLY A 86 6.64 15.37 -23.24
CA GLY A 86 7.86 15.33 -24.03
C GLY A 86 8.81 16.50 -23.75
N ASP A 87 8.72 17.14 -22.58
CA ASP A 87 9.65 18.20 -22.20
C ASP A 87 11.10 17.64 -22.20
N PRO A 88 12.04 18.25 -22.97
CA PRO A 88 13.37 17.68 -23.15
C PRO A 88 14.17 17.56 -21.84
N GLN A 89 14.04 18.52 -20.93
CA GLN A 89 14.73 18.52 -19.63
C GLN A 89 14.10 17.48 -18.70
N ALA A 90 12.77 17.36 -18.70
CA ALA A 90 12.04 16.37 -17.94
C ALA A 90 12.40 14.94 -18.36
N VAL A 91 12.43 14.67 -19.67
CA VAL A 91 12.77 13.36 -20.23
C VAL A 91 14.24 13.01 -19.97
N ALA A 92 15.15 13.99 -20.01
CA ALA A 92 16.55 13.79 -19.65
C ALA A 92 16.70 13.39 -18.17
N VAL A 93 16.11 14.16 -17.25
CA VAL A 93 16.14 13.87 -15.81
C VAL A 93 15.50 12.50 -15.51
N PHE A 94 14.44 12.13 -16.22
CA PHE A 94 13.78 10.83 -16.07
C PHE A 94 14.66 9.67 -16.54
N LYS A 95 15.34 9.80 -17.69
CA LYS A 95 16.25 8.77 -18.22
C LYS A 95 17.52 8.62 -17.38
N GLU A 96 18.13 9.74 -16.98
CA GLU A 96 19.35 9.77 -16.16
C GLU A 96 19.14 9.20 -14.75
N ASN A 97 17.89 9.16 -14.30
CA ASN A 97 17.50 8.57 -13.03
C ASN A 97 16.74 7.24 -13.20
N ASN A 98 17.06 6.49 -14.26
CA ASN A 98 16.61 5.11 -14.47
C ASN A 98 15.07 4.95 -14.52
N GLY A 99 14.36 5.98 -14.97
CA GLY A 99 12.91 6.00 -14.99
C GLY A 99 12.26 6.13 -13.61
N ALA A 100 13.01 6.55 -12.60
CA ALA A 100 12.48 6.84 -11.28
C ALA A 100 11.45 7.97 -11.38
N ILE A 101 10.26 7.69 -10.88
CA ILE A 101 9.15 8.63 -10.88
C ILE A 101 9.23 9.44 -9.59
N MET A 102 9.33 10.77 -9.72
CA MET A 102 9.13 11.66 -8.57
C MET A 102 7.63 11.74 -8.26
N THR A 103 7.28 11.43 -7.01
CA THR A 103 5.91 11.54 -6.52
C THR A 103 5.36 12.95 -6.77
N PRO A 104 4.14 13.10 -7.33
CA PRO A 104 3.57 14.42 -7.58
C PRO A 104 3.13 15.08 -6.26
N PHE A 105 3.56 16.31 -6.03
CA PHE A 105 3.18 17.12 -4.88
C PHE A 105 2.15 18.20 -5.26
N ALA A 106 1.05 17.77 -5.86
CA ALA A 106 -0.02 18.68 -6.33
C ALA A 106 -0.64 19.53 -5.20
N ASN A 107 -0.57 19.05 -3.96
CA ASN A 107 -1.14 19.71 -2.78
C ASN A 107 -0.27 20.82 -2.18
N LEU A 108 1.00 20.95 -2.58
CA LEU A 108 1.86 22.04 -2.09
C LEU A 108 1.47 23.36 -2.76
N THR A 109 1.37 24.44 -2.01
CA THR A 109 1.17 25.80 -2.53
C THR A 109 2.46 26.35 -3.15
N ASP A 110 2.35 27.38 -3.99
CA ASP A 110 3.54 28.01 -4.59
C ASP A 110 4.47 28.59 -3.52
N ALA A 111 3.91 29.13 -2.42
CA ALA A 111 4.69 29.62 -1.29
C ALA A 111 5.43 28.49 -0.54
N GLU A 112 4.86 27.29 -0.46
CA GLU A 112 5.52 26.13 0.15
C GLU A 112 6.65 25.59 -0.73
N ILE A 113 6.45 25.56 -2.05
CA ILE A 113 7.48 25.21 -3.02
C ILE A 113 8.63 26.23 -2.96
N ASP A 114 8.32 27.53 -2.87
CA ASP A 114 9.30 28.61 -2.69
C ASP A 114 10.14 28.44 -1.43
N ASN A 115 9.51 28.07 -0.32
CA ASN A 115 10.20 27.80 0.94
C ASN A 115 11.16 26.60 0.79
N ILE A 116 10.74 25.53 0.12
CA ILE A 116 11.59 24.36 -0.16
C ILE A 116 12.79 24.76 -1.02
N ILE A 117 12.58 25.54 -2.09
CA ILE A 117 13.65 26.03 -2.96
C ILE A 117 14.63 26.92 -2.16
N THR A 118 14.10 27.83 -1.33
CA THR A 118 14.90 28.71 -0.46
C THR A 118 15.77 27.91 0.52
N TYR A 119 15.23 26.84 1.11
CA TYR A 119 16.00 25.95 1.98
C TYR A 119 17.12 25.23 1.22
N VAL A 120 16.83 24.67 0.05
CA VAL A 120 17.82 24.00 -0.79
C VAL A 120 18.90 24.98 -1.27
N GLU A 121 18.53 26.22 -1.61
CA GLU A 121 19.45 27.30 -1.96
C GLU A 121 20.42 27.64 -0.83
N GLY A 122 19.91 27.76 0.40
CA GLY A 122 20.76 28.02 1.57
C GLY A 122 21.74 26.87 1.87
N GLU A 123 21.42 25.64 1.46
CA GLU A 123 22.27 24.46 1.63
C GLU A 123 23.19 24.16 0.43
N SER A 124 23.10 24.95 -0.65
CA SER A 124 23.93 24.82 -1.85
C SER A 124 25.20 25.68 -1.74
N GLU A 125 26.39 25.10 -1.59
CA GLU A 125 27.66 25.84 -1.80
C GLU A 125 28.15 25.73 -3.26
N ALA A 126 28.90 26.75 -3.72
CA ALA A 126 29.30 26.98 -5.13
C ALA A 126 30.17 25.86 -5.77
N PRO A 127 30.17 25.68 -7.11
CA PRO A 127 30.53 24.41 -7.76
C PRO A 127 32.02 24.25 -8.11
N ALA A 128 32.53 23.01 -8.08
CA ALA A 128 33.82 22.63 -8.69
C ALA A 128 33.67 21.43 -9.66
N ALA A 129 34.38 21.54 -10.79
CA ALA A 129 34.24 20.79 -12.03
C ALA A 129 34.98 19.43 -12.09
N ALA A 130 34.60 18.64 -13.10
CA ALA A 130 35.06 17.29 -13.44
C ALA A 130 36.54 17.16 -13.90
N ALA A 131 37.18 16.00 -13.65
CA ALA A 131 38.24 15.42 -14.51
C ALA A 131 38.60 13.94 -14.19
N ALA A 132 39.21 13.28 -15.18
CA ALA A 132 39.41 11.84 -15.46
C ALA A 132 40.51 11.05 -14.69
N ALA A 133 40.52 9.72 -14.93
CA ALA A 133 41.40 8.63 -14.45
C ALA A 133 42.86 8.64 -15.04
N PRO A 134 43.83 7.74 -14.66
CA PRO A 134 43.82 6.30 -15.05
C PRO A 134 44.56 5.23 -14.16
N ALA A 135 44.19 3.95 -14.39
CA ALA A 135 44.95 2.66 -14.55
C ALA A 135 45.95 2.06 -13.52
N GLY A 136 45.69 0.78 -13.12
CA GLY A 136 46.56 -0.39 -13.44
C GLY A 136 47.14 -1.27 -12.31
N GLY A 137 46.87 -2.59 -12.33
CA GLY A 137 47.75 -3.65 -11.76
C GLY A 137 47.05 -4.81 -11.02
N ALA A 138 47.33 -6.08 -11.41
CA ALA A 138 46.68 -7.29 -10.92
C ALA A 138 47.62 -8.31 -10.23
N ALA A 139 47.10 -8.96 -9.16
CA ALA A 139 47.34 -10.33 -8.61
C ALA A 139 48.73 -10.69 -7.98
N PRO A 140 48.90 -11.78 -7.16
CA PRO A 140 47.95 -12.84 -6.73
C PRO A 140 47.95 -13.27 -5.22
N ASN A 141 46.98 -14.15 -4.92
CA ASN A 141 46.63 -14.97 -3.72
C ASN A 141 47.69 -15.35 -2.66
N ALA A 142 47.23 -15.48 -1.39
CA ALA A 142 47.50 -16.65 -0.54
C ALA A 142 46.53 -16.73 0.65
N ALA A 143 45.85 -17.88 0.78
CA ALA A 143 45.09 -18.28 1.95
C ALA A 143 46.05 -18.77 3.06
N THR A 144 45.75 -18.44 4.31
CA THR A 144 46.12 -19.28 5.46
C THR A 144 44.94 -19.37 6.41
N ALA A 145 44.58 -20.61 6.72
CA ALA A 145 43.59 -20.97 7.72
C ALA A 145 44.18 -20.77 9.12
N ALA A 146 43.38 -20.21 10.03
CA ALA A 146 43.62 -20.30 11.47
C ALA A 146 42.30 -20.69 12.17
N THR A 147 42.49 -21.53 13.18
CA THR A 147 41.57 -22.40 13.91
C THR A 147 40.47 -21.67 14.70
N GLY A 148 39.33 -22.34 14.83
CA GLY A 148 38.13 -21.84 15.48
C GLY A 148 38.22 -21.65 17.00
N ALA A 149 37.49 -20.64 17.45
CA ALA A 149 36.91 -20.51 18.77
C ALA A 149 35.48 -20.04 18.54
N GLY A 150 34.49 -20.83 18.98
CA GLY A 150 33.08 -20.48 18.85
C GLY A 150 32.79 -19.16 19.56
N ALA A 151 32.16 -18.23 18.85
CA ALA A 151 31.93 -16.88 19.36
C ALA A 151 30.90 -16.89 20.51
N ASP A 152 31.33 -16.40 21.67
CA ASP A 152 30.47 -16.21 22.84
C ASP A 152 29.50 -15.03 22.62
N LYS A 153 28.21 -15.35 22.46
CA LYS A 153 27.12 -14.37 22.30
C LYS A 153 26.81 -13.57 23.59
N SER A 154 27.51 -13.83 24.69
CA SER A 154 27.31 -13.14 25.98
C SER A 154 28.17 -11.88 26.15
N THR A 155 29.17 -11.68 25.28
CA THR A 155 30.13 -10.57 25.32
C THR A 155 29.49 -9.21 25.10
N ASP A 156 30.08 -8.16 25.68
CA ASP A 156 29.61 -6.78 25.52
C ASP A 156 29.83 -6.28 24.08
N GLU A 157 30.87 -6.76 23.41
CA GLU A 157 31.18 -6.54 22.00
C GLU A 157 30.08 -7.09 21.09
N TYR A 158 29.58 -8.29 21.37
CA TYR A 158 28.45 -8.87 20.62
C TYR A 158 27.18 -8.02 20.75
N LYS A 159 26.82 -7.61 21.97
CA LYS A 159 25.60 -6.80 22.21
C LYS A 159 25.68 -5.42 21.57
N LYS A 160 26.85 -4.76 21.66
CA LYS A 160 27.10 -3.47 20.99
C LYS A 160 27.07 -3.63 19.47
N GLY A 161 27.66 -4.70 18.95
CA GLY A 161 27.65 -5.04 17.53
C GLY A 161 26.25 -5.31 16.99
N GLU A 162 25.43 -6.04 17.73
CA GLU A 162 24.03 -6.31 17.39
C GLU A 162 23.21 -5.01 17.26
N ALA A 163 23.35 -4.10 18.23
CA ALA A 163 22.64 -2.82 18.21
C ALA A 163 23.06 -1.97 17.01
N LEU A 164 24.36 -1.86 16.75
CA LEU A 164 24.89 -1.11 15.61
C LEU A 164 24.48 -1.71 14.27
N TYR A 165 24.51 -3.04 14.14
CA TYR A 165 24.11 -3.73 12.91
C TYR A 165 22.61 -3.57 12.65
N LYS A 166 21.78 -3.70 13.68
CA LYS A 166 20.32 -3.49 13.58
C LYS A 166 19.99 -2.06 13.15
N ALA A 167 20.67 -1.07 13.72
CA ALA A 167 20.42 0.34 13.44
C ALA A 167 20.89 0.76 12.03
N ASN A 168 22.03 0.25 11.55
CA ASN A 168 22.72 0.81 10.39
C ASN A 168 22.75 -0.12 9.17
N CYS A 169 22.63 -1.43 9.35
CA CYS A 169 22.96 -2.41 8.30
C CYS A 169 21.73 -3.20 7.82
N THR A 170 20.74 -3.45 8.69
CA THR A 170 19.60 -4.35 8.38
C THR A 170 18.65 -3.84 7.29
N SER A 171 18.66 -2.54 7.02
CA SER A 171 17.89 -1.93 5.92
C SER A 171 18.35 -2.41 4.54
N CYS A 172 19.63 -2.79 4.42
CA CYS A 172 20.24 -3.17 3.15
C CYS A 172 20.83 -4.60 3.14
N HIS A 173 21.22 -5.14 4.30
CA HIS A 173 21.87 -6.44 4.44
C HIS A 173 21.03 -7.42 5.28
N LYS A 174 20.95 -8.66 4.80
CA LYS A 174 20.40 -9.80 5.56
C LYS A 174 21.54 -10.73 5.96
N MET A 175 21.34 -11.51 7.02
CA MET A 175 22.40 -12.37 7.55
C MET A 175 22.78 -13.45 6.54
N HIS A 176 21.84 -14.29 6.07
CA HIS A 176 22.16 -15.43 5.20
C HIS A 176 21.65 -15.32 3.75
N GLU A 177 21.10 -14.16 3.35
CA GLU A 177 20.50 -13.96 2.04
C GLU A 177 20.87 -12.59 1.43
N LYS A 178 20.74 -12.45 0.10
CA LYS A 178 20.98 -11.17 -0.60
C LYS A 178 19.73 -10.28 -0.51
N LEU A 179 19.91 -8.97 -0.32
CA LEU A 179 18.83 -7.98 -0.32
C LEU A 179 19.18 -6.80 -1.25
N VAL A 180 19.63 -5.68 -0.69
CA VAL A 180 20.18 -4.54 -1.43
C VAL A 180 21.69 -4.71 -1.56
N GLY A 181 22.33 -5.21 -0.50
CA GLY A 181 23.73 -5.65 -0.49
C GLY A 181 23.88 -7.17 -0.32
N PRO A 182 25.13 -7.68 -0.35
CA PRO A 182 25.43 -9.09 -0.13
C PRO A 182 25.04 -9.58 1.26
N ALA A 183 24.85 -10.90 1.39
CA ALA A 183 24.61 -11.56 2.67
C ALA A 183 25.80 -11.32 3.63
N SER A 184 25.52 -10.85 4.84
CA SER A 184 26.57 -10.53 5.82
C SER A 184 27.28 -11.77 6.35
N ALA A 185 26.59 -12.92 6.37
CA ALA A 185 27.15 -14.16 6.89
C ALA A 185 28.39 -14.59 6.10
N GLY A 186 29.46 -14.90 6.83
CA GLY A 186 30.76 -15.27 6.28
C GLY A 186 31.56 -14.09 5.72
N MET A 187 31.18 -12.83 5.94
CA MET A 187 31.99 -11.70 5.44
C MET A 187 33.41 -11.67 6.03
N HIS A 188 33.57 -12.10 7.29
CA HIS A 188 34.84 -12.14 8.01
C HIS A 188 35.80 -13.23 7.50
N THR A 189 35.30 -14.21 6.73
CA THR A 189 36.15 -15.22 6.07
C THR A 189 36.43 -14.87 4.60
N ARG A 190 35.50 -14.14 3.95
CA ARG A 190 35.64 -13.71 2.55
C ARG A 190 36.57 -12.51 2.36
N TYR A 191 36.67 -11.64 3.36
CA TYR A 191 37.43 -10.39 3.30
C TYR A 191 38.27 -10.20 4.55
N SER A 192 39.43 -9.54 4.41
CA SER A 192 40.28 -9.21 5.57
C SER A 192 39.61 -8.14 6.43
N LYS A 193 39.91 -8.15 7.74
CA LYS A 193 39.41 -7.16 8.70
C LYS A 193 39.70 -5.72 8.26
N GLU A 194 40.93 -5.47 7.80
CA GLU A 194 41.38 -4.16 7.29
C GLU A 194 40.61 -3.71 6.04
N TRP A 195 40.30 -4.66 5.14
CA TRP A 195 39.49 -4.36 3.97
C TRP A 195 38.04 -4.05 4.36
N LEU A 196 37.47 -4.80 5.29
CA LEU A 196 36.12 -4.57 5.82
C LEU A 196 36.01 -3.20 6.49
N HIS A 197 37.03 -2.77 7.22
CA HIS A 197 37.09 -1.41 7.80
C HIS A 197 37.01 -0.34 6.71
N LYS A 198 37.88 -0.43 5.70
CA LYS A 198 37.88 0.52 4.56
C LYS A 198 36.56 0.50 3.79
N TRP A 199 35.99 -0.68 3.59
CA TRP A 199 34.71 -0.87 2.89
C TRP A 199 33.52 -0.27 3.66
N ILE A 200 33.45 -0.49 4.97
CA ILE A 200 32.37 0.02 5.83
C ILE A 200 32.49 1.54 6.00
N HIS A 201 33.71 2.07 6.18
CA HIS A 201 33.96 3.50 6.24
C HIS A 201 33.58 4.20 4.93
N ASN A 202 34.11 3.71 3.81
CA ASN A 202 33.78 4.26 2.49
C ASN A 202 34.09 3.29 1.34
N SER A 203 33.11 2.46 0.98
CA SER A 203 33.19 1.53 -0.16
C SER A 203 33.50 2.22 -1.50
N GLN A 204 33.11 3.49 -1.67
CA GLN A 204 33.29 4.22 -2.92
C GLN A 204 34.76 4.56 -3.19
N ASP A 205 35.58 4.72 -2.15
CA ASP A 205 37.01 4.97 -2.33
C ASP A 205 37.72 3.73 -2.86
N LEU A 206 37.32 2.53 -2.40
CA LEU A 206 37.84 1.26 -2.94
C LEU A 206 37.39 1.04 -4.39
N ILE A 207 36.15 1.38 -4.73
CA ILE A 207 35.62 1.28 -6.11
C ILE A 207 36.35 2.25 -7.05
N LYS A 208 36.56 3.51 -6.62
CA LYS A 208 37.31 4.52 -7.40
C LYS A 208 38.78 4.18 -7.54
N ALA A 209 39.39 3.59 -6.51
CA ALA A 209 40.75 3.07 -6.55
C ALA A 209 40.90 1.83 -7.45
N GLY A 210 39.79 1.27 -7.97
CA GLY A 210 39.80 0.12 -8.86
C GLY A 210 40.06 -1.20 -8.17
N ASP A 211 39.76 -1.31 -6.86
CA ASP A 211 39.89 -2.57 -6.12
C ASP A 211 39.02 -3.67 -6.77
N PRO A 212 39.59 -4.82 -7.15
CA PRO A 212 38.90 -5.83 -7.94
C PRO A 212 37.73 -6.48 -7.18
N GLN A 213 37.81 -6.59 -5.86
CA GLN A 213 36.73 -7.15 -5.04
C GLN A 213 35.59 -6.15 -4.89
N ALA A 214 35.92 -4.88 -4.66
CA ALA A 214 34.99 -3.77 -4.57
C ALA A 214 34.19 -3.56 -5.87
N VAL A 215 34.89 -3.55 -7.02
CA VAL A 215 34.28 -3.38 -8.34
C VAL A 215 33.41 -4.58 -8.72
N ALA A 216 33.81 -5.81 -8.36
CA ALA A 216 33.00 -7.01 -8.59
C ALA A 216 31.69 -6.98 -7.80
N ILE A 217 31.73 -6.64 -6.51
CA ILE A 217 30.52 -6.48 -5.69
C ILE A 217 29.64 -5.36 -6.25
N PHE A 218 30.22 -4.22 -6.61
CA PHE A 218 29.48 -3.10 -7.17
C PHE A 218 28.76 -3.46 -8.48
N LYS A 219 29.41 -4.24 -9.35
CA LYS A 219 28.78 -4.73 -10.60
C LYS A 219 27.69 -5.77 -10.33
N GLU A 220 27.93 -6.71 -9.42
CA GLU A 220 26.99 -7.79 -9.08
C GLU A 220 25.68 -7.25 -8.49
N PHE A 221 25.77 -6.21 -7.65
CA PHE A 221 24.61 -5.59 -7.00
C PHE A 221 24.11 -4.36 -7.78
N ASN A 222 24.24 -4.39 -9.11
CA ASN A 222 23.66 -3.40 -10.03
C ASN A 222 24.04 -1.94 -9.69
N SER A 223 25.31 -1.71 -9.35
CA SER A 223 25.84 -0.40 -8.94
C SER A 223 25.18 0.19 -7.69
N ALA A 224 24.62 -0.65 -6.81
CA ALA A 224 24.13 -0.22 -5.51
C ALA A 224 25.27 0.29 -4.63
N VAL A 225 25.16 1.53 -4.16
CA VAL A 225 26.15 2.18 -3.30
C VAL A 225 25.86 1.83 -1.84
N MET A 226 26.84 1.25 -1.15
CA MET A 226 26.80 1.11 0.31
C MET A 226 27.13 2.47 0.94
N THR A 227 26.21 2.99 1.76
CA THR A 227 26.38 4.27 2.48
C THR A 227 27.72 4.29 3.24
N PRO A 228 28.52 5.37 3.14
CA PRO A 228 29.72 5.54 3.94
C PRO A 228 29.37 5.69 5.43
N PHE A 229 30.01 4.90 6.29
CA PHE A 229 29.83 4.95 7.75
C PHE A 229 31.03 5.60 8.43
N THR A 230 31.43 6.79 7.98
CA THR A 230 32.57 7.55 8.53
C THR A 230 32.36 8.00 9.98
N ASN A 231 31.14 7.87 10.50
CA ASN A 231 30.77 8.16 11.88
C ASN A 231 30.98 6.97 12.82
N LEU A 232 31.25 5.76 12.32
CA LEU A 232 31.58 4.59 13.14
C LEU A 232 33.07 4.54 13.37
N SER A 233 33.50 4.35 14.62
CA SER A 233 34.89 4.08 14.95
C SER A 233 35.31 2.66 14.56
N ASP A 234 36.62 2.42 14.41
CA ASP A 234 37.16 1.08 14.12
C ASP A 234 36.76 0.04 15.19
N ALA A 235 36.64 0.47 16.44
CA ALA A 235 36.15 -0.39 17.54
C ALA A 235 34.65 -0.73 17.40
N GLU A 236 33.84 0.20 16.89
CA GLU A 236 32.42 -0.06 16.60
C GLU A 236 32.25 -0.98 15.39
N ILE A 237 33.08 -0.82 14.37
CA ILE A 237 33.15 -1.72 13.22
C ILE A 237 33.58 -3.13 13.66
N ASP A 238 34.53 -3.23 14.58
CA ASP A 238 34.95 -4.52 15.17
C ASP A 238 33.83 -5.23 15.89
N ASN A 239 33.03 -4.50 16.66
CA ASN A 239 31.84 -5.05 17.32
C ASN A 239 30.84 -5.58 16.29
N ILE A 240 30.61 -4.85 15.19
CA ILE A 240 29.74 -5.29 14.09
C ILE A 240 30.28 -6.58 13.44
N ILE A 241 31.58 -6.64 13.15
CA ILE A 241 32.23 -7.83 12.56
C ILE A 241 32.13 -9.02 13.51
N ALA A 242 32.32 -8.81 14.82
CA ALA A 242 32.19 -9.84 15.84
C ALA A 242 30.75 -10.38 15.92
N TYR A 243 29.74 -9.50 15.89
CA TYR A 243 28.32 -9.89 15.83
C TYR A 243 28.03 -10.72 14.58
N VAL A 244 28.43 -10.24 13.39
CA VAL A 244 28.20 -10.95 12.14
C VAL A 244 28.91 -12.30 12.13
N LYS A 245 30.14 -12.40 12.68
CA LYS A 245 30.85 -13.67 12.82
C LYS A 245 30.07 -14.66 13.68
N ALA A 246 29.61 -14.23 14.86
CA ALA A 246 28.84 -15.08 15.77
C ALA A 246 27.51 -15.57 15.15
N GLU A 247 26.84 -14.73 14.37
CA GLU A 247 25.60 -15.10 13.67
C GLU A 247 25.84 -15.93 12.40
N SER A 248 27.03 -15.84 11.79
CA SER A 248 27.42 -16.67 10.64
C SER A 248 27.66 -18.13 11.02
N GLU A 249 28.19 -18.37 12.22
CA GLU A 249 28.58 -19.68 12.74
C GLU A 249 27.43 -20.37 13.50
N ALA A 250 26.35 -19.65 13.81
CA ALA A 250 25.17 -20.22 14.42
C ALA A 250 24.44 -21.14 13.42
N PRO A 251 24.03 -22.37 13.80
CA PRO A 251 23.12 -23.16 13.00
C PRO A 251 21.87 -22.32 12.73
N SER A 252 21.54 -22.12 11.45
CA SER A 252 20.28 -21.49 11.04
C SER A 252 19.15 -22.13 11.83
N ALA A 253 18.58 -21.38 12.78
CA ALA A 253 17.45 -21.85 13.56
C ALA A 253 16.27 -21.97 12.58
N THR A 254 16.10 -23.16 12.02
CA THR A 254 14.84 -23.60 11.44
C THR A 254 13.81 -23.43 12.54
N ALA A 255 12.93 -22.43 12.38
CA ALA A 255 11.77 -22.31 13.25
C ALA A 255 11.05 -23.67 13.27
N PRO A 256 10.62 -24.18 14.44
CA PRO A 256 9.95 -25.46 14.51
C PRO A 256 8.77 -25.47 13.54
N ALA A 257 8.68 -26.52 12.73
CA ALA A 257 7.48 -26.84 11.99
C ALA A 257 6.32 -26.83 13.00
N GLY A 258 5.45 -25.83 12.85
CA GLY A 258 4.22 -25.73 13.62
C GLY A 258 3.41 -26.98 13.38
N GLY A 259 3.41 -27.87 14.36
CA GLY A 259 2.52 -29.02 14.42
C GLY A 259 1.10 -28.52 14.23
N VAL A 260 0.41 -29.16 13.30
CA VAL A 260 -1.00 -28.95 13.02
C VAL A 260 -1.78 -29.37 14.27
N THR A 261 -2.06 -28.41 15.15
CA THR A 261 -3.19 -28.55 16.05
C THR A 261 -4.42 -28.21 15.23
N ALA A 262 -5.32 -29.19 15.11
CA ALA A 262 -6.65 -28.99 14.56
C ALA A 262 -7.34 -27.90 15.40
N GLY A 263 -7.30 -26.67 14.92
CA GLY A 263 -8.08 -25.56 15.43
C GLY A 263 -9.55 -25.89 15.20
N SER A 264 -10.21 -26.28 16.29
CA SER A 264 -11.66 -26.37 16.36
C SER A 264 -12.30 -25.10 15.80
N ALA A 265 -13.42 -25.30 15.11
CA ALA A 265 -14.27 -24.26 14.58
C ALA A 265 -14.37 -23.06 15.54
N ALA A 266 -14.17 -21.86 15.00
CA ALA A 266 -14.52 -20.63 15.69
C ALA A 266 -15.95 -20.78 16.25
N PRO A 267 -16.21 -20.35 17.50
CA PRO A 267 -17.56 -20.40 18.03
C PRO A 267 -18.43 -19.58 17.08
N SER A 268 -19.39 -20.27 16.46
CA SER A 268 -20.53 -19.65 15.82
C SER A 268 -21.03 -18.56 16.75
N SER A 269 -21.23 -17.36 16.21
CA SER A 269 -21.92 -16.28 16.91
C SER A 269 -23.11 -16.90 17.63
N ILE A 270 -23.05 -16.95 18.96
CA ILE A 270 -24.08 -17.60 19.76
C ILE A 270 -25.37 -16.88 19.39
N ASN A 271 -26.25 -17.59 18.68
CA ASN A 271 -27.52 -17.03 18.26
C ASN A 271 -28.38 -16.99 19.52
N TYR A 272 -28.23 -15.92 20.30
CA TYR A 272 -28.94 -15.73 21.56
C TYR A 272 -30.46 -15.86 21.36
N LEU A 273 -30.99 -15.46 20.19
CA LEU A 273 -32.37 -15.69 19.81
C LEU A 273 -32.71 -17.19 19.72
N ALA A 274 -31.87 -18.02 19.10
CA ALA A 274 -32.10 -19.47 19.03
C ALA A 274 -32.06 -20.14 20.41
N ILE A 275 -31.16 -19.71 21.31
CA ILE A 275 -31.11 -20.22 22.69
C ILE A 275 -32.35 -19.76 23.47
N ILE A 276 -32.75 -18.50 23.36
CA ILE A 276 -33.94 -17.96 24.02
C ILE A 276 -35.18 -18.71 23.54
N PHE A 277 -35.35 -18.91 22.24
CA PHE A 277 -36.47 -19.69 21.70
C PHE A 277 -36.41 -21.16 22.11
N GLY A 278 -35.21 -21.76 22.21
CA GLY A 278 -35.02 -23.12 22.72
C GLY A 278 -35.42 -23.26 24.20
N VAL A 279 -34.99 -22.34 25.06
CA VAL A 279 -35.35 -22.30 26.48
C VAL A 279 -36.84 -22.05 26.66
N LEU A 280 -37.42 -21.11 25.91
CA LEU A 280 -38.87 -20.86 25.92
C LEU A 280 -39.66 -22.09 25.47
N ALA A 281 -39.20 -22.82 24.45
CA ALA A 281 -39.82 -24.06 24.01
C ALA A 281 -39.77 -25.15 25.09
N VAL A 282 -38.65 -25.29 25.82
CA VAL A 282 -38.52 -26.22 26.95
C VAL A 282 -39.43 -25.84 28.10
N ILE A 283 -39.49 -24.55 28.46
CA ILE A 283 -40.39 -24.05 29.51
C ILE A 283 -41.84 -24.32 29.12
N LEU A 284 -42.22 -24.01 27.88
CA LEU A 284 -43.57 -24.27 27.37
C LEU A 284 -43.89 -25.77 27.42
N LEU A 285 -42.95 -26.63 27.03
CA LEU A 285 -43.11 -28.09 27.08
C LEU A 285 -43.29 -28.60 28.51
N VAL A 286 -42.50 -28.10 29.47
CA VAL A 286 -42.67 -28.43 30.89
C VAL A 286 -44.04 -27.96 31.39
N PHE A 287 -44.46 -26.75 31.02
CA PHE A 287 -45.76 -26.21 31.40
C PHE A 287 -46.92 -27.07 30.84
N LEU A 288 -46.82 -27.49 29.58
CA LEU A 288 -47.81 -28.38 28.95
C LEU A 288 -47.86 -29.74 29.64
N LEU A 289 -46.72 -30.32 30.03
CA LEU A 289 -46.67 -31.59 30.77
C LEU A 289 -47.27 -31.46 32.17
N VAL A 290 -46.99 -30.37 32.88
CA VAL A 290 -47.54 -30.09 34.21
C VAL A 290 -49.04 -29.88 34.13
N LEU A 291 -49.52 -29.04 33.20
CA LEU A 291 -50.95 -28.82 32.98
C LEU A 291 -51.65 -30.13 32.61
N SER A 292 -51.08 -30.93 31.71
CA SER A 292 -51.64 -32.23 31.34
C SER A 292 -51.76 -33.18 32.54
N ARG A 293 -50.81 -33.17 33.47
CA ARG A 293 -50.89 -33.96 34.71
C ARG A 293 -51.94 -33.43 35.68
N ILE A 294 -52.03 -32.11 35.84
CA ILE A 294 -52.99 -31.48 36.75
C ILE A 294 -54.42 -31.70 36.25
N THR A 295 -54.68 -31.45 34.96
CA THR A 295 -56.00 -31.69 34.36
C THR A 295 -56.38 -33.16 34.41
N GLY A 296 -55.41 -34.07 34.23
CA GLY A 296 -55.61 -35.52 34.40
C GLY A 296 -56.06 -35.85 35.83
N ARG A 297 -55.31 -35.42 36.85
CA ARG A 297 -55.64 -35.69 38.26
C ARG A 297 -56.94 -35.03 38.71
N LEU A 298 -57.23 -33.82 38.25
CA LEU A 298 -58.50 -33.15 38.53
C LEU A 298 -59.67 -33.91 37.91
N SER A 299 -59.51 -34.41 36.68
CA SER A 299 -60.53 -35.23 36.02
C SER A 299 -60.78 -36.54 36.78
N ASP A 300 -59.74 -37.17 37.32
CA ASP A 300 -59.87 -38.41 38.09
C ASP A 300 -60.56 -38.17 39.45
N SER A 301 -60.25 -37.06 40.13
CA SER A 301 -60.95 -36.68 41.37
C SER A 301 -62.43 -36.31 41.15
N LEU A 302 -62.76 -35.67 40.03
CA LEU A 302 -64.15 -35.41 39.63
C LEU A 302 -64.91 -36.70 39.29
N ARG A 303 -64.24 -37.69 38.68
CA ARG A 303 -64.83 -39.01 38.34
C ARG A 303 -65.16 -39.84 39.58
N GLU A 304 -64.36 -39.72 40.63
CA GLU A 304 -64.60 -40.40 41.91
C GLU A 304 -65.83 -39.81 42.63
N LYS A 305 -66.00 -38.47 42.58
CA LYS A 305 -67.16 -37.79 43.18
C LYS A 305 -68.47 -37.94 42.39
N MET A 306 -68.41 -38.18 41.08
CA MET A 306 -69.60 -38.21 40.20
C MET A 306 -70.14 -39.61 39.88
N GLY A 307 -69.66 -40.68 40.51
CA GLY A 307 -70.27 -42.01 40.38
C GLY A 307 -70.27 -42.53 38.94
N LYS A 308 -69.11 -42.97 38.45
CA LYS A 308 -68.97 -43.96 37.37
C LYS A 308 -69.86 -43.82 36.12
N PHE A 309 -70.03 -42.63 35.55
CA PHE A 309 -70.68 -42.49 34.22
C PHE A 309 -70.11 -41.36 33.37
N ILE A 310 -68.82 -41.41 33.00
CA ILE A 310 -68.41 -40.88 31.67
C ILE A 310 -67.20 -41.69 31.16
N PRO A 311 -67.37 -42.61 30.20
CA PRO A 311 -66.25 -43.16 29.46
C PRO A 311 -65.86 -42.17 28.36
N ILE A 312 -64.93 -41.26 28.64
CA ILE A 312 -64.15 -40.64 27.56
C ILE A 312 -62.81 -41.34 27.52
N LYS A 313 -62.79 -42.54 26.88
CA LYS A 313 -61.54 -43.01 26.29
C LYS A 313 -61.29 -42.12 25.07
N THR A 314 -60.84 -40.88 25.28
CA THR A 314 -60.11 -40.16 24.24
C THR A 314 -58.78 -40.89 24.12
N SER A 315 -58.82 -42.00 23.37
CA SER A 315 -57.63 -42.63 22.82
C SER A 315 -56.81 -41.50 22.22
N SER A 316 -55.56 -41.35 22.64
CA SER A 316 -54.62 -40.38 22.07
C SER A 316 -54.59 -40.44 20.53
N GLU A 317 -54.89 -41.62 19.97
CA GLU A 317 -55.13 -41.87 18.55
C GLU A 317 -56.33 -41.06 17.97
N LYS A 318 -57.49 -41.01 18.64
CA LYS A 318 -58.65 -40.22 18.18
C LYS A 318 -58.44 -38.71 18.31
N MET A 319 -57.55 -38.28 19.19
CA MET A 319 -57.18 -36.87 19.32
C MET A 319 -56.27 -36.44 18.16
N TRP A 320 -55.17 -37.15 17.93
CA TRP A 320 -54.24 -36.88 16.82
C TRP A 320 -54.88 -37.00 15.43
N PHE A 321 -55.78 -37.97 15.22
CA PHE A 321 -56.52 -38.14 13.97
C PHE A 321 -57.90 -37.47 13.98
N SER A 322 -58.16 -36.52 14.88
CA SER A 322 -59.40 -35.76 14.83
C SER A 322 -59.45 -34.91 13.55
N LYS A 323 -60.60 -34.85 12.87
CA LYS A 323 -60.77 -34.05 11.64
C LYS A 323 -60.31 -32.59 11.82
N LYS A 324 -60.48 -32.04 13.03
CA LYS A 324 -60.03 -30.69 13.39
C LYS A 324 -58.50 -30.59 13.47
N ILE A 325 -57.82 -31.53 14.13
CA ILE A 325 -56.35 -31.53 14.22
C ILE A 325 -55.72 -31.79 12.85
N MET A 326 -56.25 -32.75 12.07
CA MET A 326 -55.79 -33.00 10.70
C MET A 326 -56.01 -31.78 9.79
N ALA A 327 -57.15 -31.09 9.91
CA ALA A 327 -57.40 -29.84 9.16
C ALA A 327 -56.43 -28.72 9.56
N THR A 328 -56.16 -28.54 10.87
CA THR A 328 -55.19 -27.54 11.34
C THR A 328 -53.76 -27.87 10.90
N LEU A 329 -53.35 -29.13 10.98
CA LEU A 329 -52.04 -29.59 10.50
C LEU A 329 -51.91 -29.43 8.98
N ALA A 330 -52.96 -29.73 8.22
CA ALA A 330 -52.99 -29.50 6.77
C ALA A 330 -52.87 -28.01 6.44
N LEU A 331 -53.59 -27.13 7.15
CA LEU A 331 -53.47 -25.68 6.97
C LEU A 331 -52.06 -25.18 7.31
N LEU A 332 -51.48 -25.63 8.43
CA LEU A 332 -50.10 -25.32 8.80
C LEU A 332 -49.10 -25.81 7.74
N ALA A 333 -49.28 -27.02 7.22
CA ALA A 333 -48.45 -27.57 6.16
C ALA A 333 -48.55 -26.72 4.88
N VAL A 334 -49.75 -26.28 4.50
CA VAL A 334 -49.95 -25.39 3.34
C VAL A 334 -49.29 -24.02 3.56
N VAL A 335 -49.41 -23.44 4.76
CA VAL A 335 -48.77 -22.15 5.08
C VAL A 335 -47.25 -22.28 5.09
N LEU A 336 -46.70 -23.33 5.72
CA LEU A 336 -45.26 -23.60 5.74
C LEU A 336 -44.72 -23.88 4.34
N PHE A 337 -45.43 -24.70 3.56
CA PHE A 337 -45.08 -24.97 2.17
C PHE A 337 -45.11 -23.69 1.34
N GLY A 338 -46.17 -22.88 1.45
CA GLY A 338 -46.28 -21.58 0.78
C GLY A 338 -45.16 -20.63 1.17
N TYR A 339 -44.80 -20.57 2.45
CA TYR A 339 -43.67 -19.79 2.95
C TYR A 339 -42.34 -20.27 2.36
N HIS A 340 -42.03 -21.56 2.45
CA HIS A 340 -40.76 -22.11 1.93
C HIS A 340 -40.67 -21.99 0.40
N MET A 341 -41.76 -22.21 -0.32
CA MET A 341 -41.83 -22.02 -1.77
C MET A 341 -41.57 -20.55 -2.14
N THR A 342 -42.20 -19.62 -1.43
CA THR A 342 -42.01 -18.17 -1.65
C THR A 342 -40.57 -17.75 -1.33
N GLN A 343 -40.02 -18.21 -0.21
CA GLN A 343 -38.62 -17.92 0.15
C GLN A 343 -37.63 -18.53 -0.86
N GLY A 344 -37.90 -19.75 -1.34
CA GLY A 344 -37.10 -20.38 -2.40
C GLY A 344 -37.11 -19.56 -3.69
N ALA A 345 -38.29 -19.09 -4.12
CA ALA A 345 -38.43 -18.23 -5.29
C ALA A 345 -37.72 -16.87 -5.11
N ILE A 346 -37.85 -16.26 -3.93
CA ILE A 346 -37.21 -14.97 -3.61
C ILE A 346 -35.68 -15.09 -3.60
N ASN A 347 -35.14 -16.23 -3.14
CA ASN A 347 -33.70 -16.46 -3.06
C ASN A 347 -33.07 -16.96 -4.36
N LEU A 348 -33.89 -17.31 -5.36
CA LEU A 348 -33.41 -17.71 -6.67
C LEU A 348 -32.56 -16.58 -7.30
N GLY A 349 -31.35 -16.92 -7.73
CA GLY A 349 -30.42 -15.94 -8.33
C GLY A 349 -29.74 -14.99 -7.34
N ARG A 350 -29.96 -15.13 -6.02
CA ARG A 350 -29.22 -14.36 -5.01
C ARG A 350 -27.88 -15.02 -4.71
N GLN A 351 -26.80 -14.24 -4.81
CA GLN A 351 -25.42 -14.70 -4.57
C GLN A 351 -24.85 -14.18 -3.24
N THR A 352 -25.70 -13.87 -2.26
CA THR A 352 -25.23 -13.44 -0.93
C THR A 352 -24.35 -14.51 -0.31
N ASN A 353 -23.20 -14.10 0.24
CA ASN A 353 -22.12 -14.95 0.77
C ASN A 353 -21.39 -15.80 -0.28
N TYR A 354 -21.59 -15.58 -1.58
CA TYR A 354 -20.76 -16.21 -2.60
C TYR A 354 -19.29 -15.80 -2.42
N ALA A 355 -18.42 -16.80 -2.22
CA ALA A 355 -17.00 -16.64 -1.92
C ALA A 355 -16.21 -17.74 -2.65
N PRO A 356 -15.95 -17.60 -3.96
CA PRO A 356 -15.23 -18.60 -4.73
C PRO A 356 -13.73 -18.58 -4.41
N ASP A 357 -13.09 -19.73 -4.59
CA ASP A 357 -11.63 -19.82 -4.57
C ASP A 357 -11.04 -18.96 -5.72
N GLN A 358 -9.98 -18.23 -5.39
CA GLN A 358 -9.27 -17.35 -6.32
C GLN A 358 -7.96 -17.99 -6.77
N PRO A 359 -7.44 -17.66 -7.98
CA PRO A 359 -6.16 -18.19 -8.45
C PRO A 359 -5.00 -17.89 -7.51
N ILE A 360 -5.06 -16.72 -6.86
CA ILE A 360 -4.13 -16.27 -5.82
C ILE A 360 -4.93 -16.06 -4.54
N LYS A 361 -4.44 -16.60 -3.43
CA LYS A 361 -5.06 -16.43 -2.10
C LYS A 361 -4.78 -15.04 -1.52
N PHE A 362 -5.33 -14.03 -2.19
CA PHE A 362 -5.19 -12.63 -1.81
C PHE A 362 -6.09 -12.29 -0.62
N SER A 363 -5.49 -11.79 0.47
CA SER A 363 -6.21 -11.34 1.66
C SER A 363 -6.42 -9.83 1.65
N HIS A 364 -7.68 -9.38 1.57
CA HIS A 364 -8.03 -7.96 1.74
C HIS A 364 -7.79 -7.52 3.19
N LYS A 365 -7.99 -8.42 4.15
CA LYS A 365 -7.70 -8.17 5.57
C LYS A 365 -6.25 -7.79 5.81
N LEU A 366 -5.29 -8.47 5.17
CA LEU A 366 -3.89 -8.10 5.31
C LEU A 366 -3.62 -6.71 4.71
N HIS A 367 -4.09 -6.44 3.49
CA HIS A 367 -3.74 -5.23 2.75
C HIS A 367 -4.51 -3.98 3.24
N ALA A 368 -5.84 -4.05 3.30
CA ALA A 368 -6.68 -2.93 3.72
C ALA A 368 -6.85 -2.87 5.24
N GLY A 369 -6.91 -4.03 5.92
CA GLY A 369 -7.11 -4.11 7.37
C GLY A 369 -5.84 -3.85 8.17
N THR A 370 -4.80 -4.67 7.99
CA THR A 370 -3.56 -4.59 8.76
C THR A 370 -2.63 -3.50 8.25
N GLN A 371 -2.34 -3.50 6.94
CA GLN A 371 -1.42 -2.53 6.33
C GLN A 371 -2.07 -1.17 6.02
N LYS A 372 -3.40 -1.04 6.24
CA LYS A 372 -4.17 0.19 6.06
C LYS A 372 -4.03 0.83 4.67
N ILE A 373 -3.85 0.00 3.64
CA ILE A 373 -3.76 0.48 2.25
C ILE A 373 -5.16 0.97 1.82
N PRO A 374 -5.30 2.22 1.34
CA PRO A 374 -6.57 2.74 0.87
C PRO A 374 -7.15 1.93 -0.29
N CYS A 375 -8.48 1.71 -0.30
CA CYS A 375 -9.15 0.91 -1.33
C CYS A 375 -8.84 1.42 -2.75
N GLN A 376 -8.90 2.74 -2.95
CA GLN A 376 -8.70 3.39 -4.25
C GLN A 376 -7.26 3.34 -4.78
N TYR A 377 -6.28 2.94 -3.96
CA TYR A 377 -4.92 2.72 -4.44
C TYR A 377 -4.89 1.57 -5.46
N CYS A 378 -5.52 0.44 -5.11
CA CYS A 378 -5.67 -0.70 -6.02
C CYS A 378 -6.85 -0.53 -6.98
N HIS A 379 -7.95 0.02 -6.48
CA HIS A 379 -9.23 0.11 -7.16
C HIS A 379 -9.49 1.54 -7.67
N SER A 380 -8.53 2.07 -8.43
CA SER A 380 -8.53 3.46 -8.89
C SER A 380 -9.65 3.80 -9.87
N GLY A 381 -10.23 2.80 -10.54
CA GLY A 381 -11.35 3.00 -11.47
C GLY A 381 -12.62 3.49 -10.78
N ALA A 382 -12.77 3.24 -9.48
CA ALA A 382 -13.98 3.57 -8.73
C ALA A 382 -14.28 5.07 -8.72
N ALA A 383 -13.24 5.91 -8.73
CA ALA A 383 -13.39 7.36 -8.77
C ALA A 383 -13.65 7.90 -10.19
N LYS A 384 -13.25 7.18 -11.23
CA LYS A 384 -13.16 7.74 -12.58
C LYS A 384 -14.27 7.29 -13.52
N GLY A 385 -14.85 6.10 -13.32
CA GLY A 385 -15.81 5.58 -14.27
C GLY A 385 -16.70 4.47 -13.75
N LYS A 386 -17.27 3.72 -14.69
CA LYS A 386 -18.33 2.76 -14.39
C LYS A 386 -17.86 1.59 -13.53
N SER A 387 -16.61 1.19 -13.70
CA SER A 387 -16.02 0.01 -13.06
C SER A 387 -14.82 0.40 -12.23
N SER A 388 -14.74 -0.20 -11.04
CA SER A 388 -13.58 -0.09 -10.14
C SER A 388 -12.31 -0.73 -10.71
N VAL A 389 -12.48 -1.65 -11.66
CA VAL A 389 -11.47 -2.51 -12.31
C VAL A 389 -10.67 -3.37 -11.31
N ILE A 390 -10.30 -4.58 -11.73
CA ILE A 390 -9.35 -5.40 -10.96
C ILE A 390 -7.95 -4.90 -11.33
N PRO A 391 -7.06 -4.63 -10.35
CA PRO A 391 -5.75 -4.06 -10.63
C PRO A 391 -4.91 -4.99 -11.50
N ALA A 392 -4.13 -4.40 -12.40
CA ALA A 392 -3.14 -5.14 -13.17
C ALA A 392 -2.03 -5.68 -12.24
N PRO A 393 -1.43 -6.84 -12.54
CA PRO A 393 -0.37 -7.43 -11.71
C PRO A 393 0.85 -6.52 -11.49
N ASN A 394 1.09 -5.57 -12.41
CA ASN A 394 2.15 -4.56 -12.26
C ASN A 394 1.98 -3.70 -11.01
N LEU A 395 0.74 -3.41 -10.59
CA LEU A 395 0.49 -2.65 -9.37
C LEU A 395 0.93 -3.41 -8.12
N CYS A 396 0.77 -4.73 -8.12
CA CYS A 396 1.28 -5.60 -7.05
C CYS A 396 2.81 -5.49 -6.95
N MET A 397 3.49 -5.38 -8.09
CA MET A 397 4.96 -5.30 -8.13
C MET A 397 5.53 -3.99 -7.59
N ASN A 398 4.72 -2.95 -7.34
CA ASN A 398 5.21 -1.72 -6.71
C ASN A 398 5.76 -1.98 -5.30
N CYS A 399 5.23 -2.99 -4.60
CA CYS A 399 5.69 -3.39 -3.27
C CYS A 399 6.30 -4.79 -3.27
N HIS A 400 5.75 -5.72 -4.05
CA HIS A 400 6.19 -7.12 -4.07
C HIS A 400 7.55 -7.35 -4.73
N LYS A 401 8.23 -6.34 -5.30
CA LYS A 401 9.65 -6.48 -5.66
C LYS A 401 10.55 -6.69 -4.44
N ALA A 402 10.23 -5.99 -3.34
CA ALA A 402 10.97 -6.09 -2.09
C ALA A 402 10.36 -7.12 -1.12
N ILE A 403 9.03 -7.30 -1.17
CA ILE A 403 8.29 -8.21 -0.28
C ILE A 403 8.10 -9.58 -0.94
N LYS A 404 8.99 -10.53 -0.60
CA LYS A 404 9.02 -11.88 -1.18
C LYS A 404 8.19 -12.92 -0.42
N LYS A 405 7.92 -12.69 0.87
CA LYS A 405 7.24 -13.64 1.77
C LYS A 405 5.99 -13.02 2.38
N GLY A 406 4.86 -13.72 2.28
CA GLY A 406 3.64 -13.41 3.01
C GLY A 406 3.57 -14.15 4.34
N PRO A 407 2.78 -13.65 5.31
CA PRO A 407 2.69 -14.23 6.66
C PRO A 407 2.05 -15.62 6.70
N THR A 408 1.08 -15.91 5.81
CA THR A 408 0.31 -17.17 5.85
C THR A 408 0.84 -18.24 4.90
N TYR A 409 1.24 -17.85 3.69
CA TYR A 409 1.59 -18.78 2.60
C TYR A 409 3.05 -18.67 2.15
N GLY A 410 3.87 -17.92 2.88
CA GLY A 410 5.28 -17.72 2.55
C GLY A 410 5.45 -17.14 1.13
N GLU A 411 6.28 -17.79 0.32
CA GLU A 411 6.60 -17.33 -1.05
C GLU A 411 5.63 -17.86 -2.12
N THR A 412 4.83 -18.88 -1.79
CA THR A 412 4.08 -19.68 -2.78
C THR A 412 3.07 -18.87 -3.59
N GLU A 413 2.27 -18.04 -2.91
CA GLU A 413 1.23 -17.21 -3.55
C GLU A 413 1.83 -15.98 -4.25
N ILE A 414 2.90 -15.40 -3.70
CA ILE A 414 3.59 -14.25 -4.31
C ILE A 414 4.33 -14.69 -5.60
N ALA A 415 4.87 -15.90 -5.63
CA ALA A 415 5.49 -16.47 -6.83
C ALA A 415 4.53 -16.54 -8.03
N LYS A 416 3.21 -16.71 -7.80
CA LYS A 416 2.20 -16.67 -8.87
C LYS A 416 2.14 -15.29 -9.54
N ILE A 417 2.28 -14.21 -8.76
CA ILE A 417 2.35 -12.84 -9.29
C ILE A 417 3.62 -12.67 -10.12
N TYR A 418 4.77 -13.15 -9.61
CA TYR A 418 6.04 -13.09 -10.35
C TYR A 418 5.97 -13.85 -11.67
N ASN A 419 5.34 -15.02 -11.68
CA ASN A 419 5.08 -15.78 -12.91
C ASN A 419 4.14 -15.04 -13.87
N ALA A 420 3.14 -14.30 -13.37
CA ALA A 420 2.24 -13.52 -14.23
C ALA A 420 2.98 -12.38 -14.96
N VAL A 421 3.89 -11.68 -14.27
CA VAL A 421 4.62 -10.51 -14.81
C VAL A 421 6.00 -10.81 -15.39
N GLY A 422 6.56 -12.00 -15.12
CA GLY A 422 7.92 -12.37 -15.50
C GLY A 422 9.02 -11.83 -14.58
N TRP A 423 8.76 -11.68 -13.28
CA TRP A 423 9.77 -11.21 -12.31
C TRP A 423 10.67 -12.35 -11.82
N ASP A 424 11.98 -12.11 -11.76
CA ASP A 424 12.97 -13.01 -11.16
C ASP A 424 13.43 -12.44 -9.80
N PRO A 425 13.04 -13.08 -8.67
CA PRO A 425 13.40 -12.60 -7.34
C PRO A 425 14.87 -12.80 -6.96
N GLU A 426 15.62 -13.67 -7.66
CA GLU A 426 17.05 -13.88 -7.40
C GLU A 426 17.89 -12.81 -8.09
N LYS A 427 17.55 -12.51 -9.35
CA LYS A 427 18.24 -11.49 -10.15
C LYS A 427 17.71 -10.08 -9.92
N MET A 428 16.62 -9.94 -9.17
CA MET A 428 15.93 -8.67 -8.92
C MET A 428 15.61 -7.92 -10.22
N ALA A 429 15.23 -8.65 -11.27
CA ALA A 429 15.02 -8.14 -12.61
C ALA A 429 13.83 -8.83 -13.29
N TYR A 430 13.21 -8.15 -14.25
CA TYR A 430 12.24 -8.79 -15.13
C TYR A 430 12.96 -9.62 -16.19
N LYS A 431 12.39 -10.78 -16.52
CA LYS A 431 12.87 -11.63 -17.59
C LYS A 431 12.69 -10.93 -18.94
N GLU A 432 13.77 -10.82 -19.71
CA GLU A 432 13.72 -10.28 -21.06
C GLU A 432 12.82 -11.13 -21.95
N ASN A 433 12.02 -10.47 -22.81
CA ASN A 433 11.09 -11.12 -23.75
C ASN A 433 10.08 -12.09 -23.10
N TYR A 434 9.74 -11.88 -21.82
CA TYR A 434 8.75 -12.72 -21.16
C TYR A 434 7.33 -12.39 -21.60
N GLN A 435 6.62 -13.39 -22.11
CA GLN A 435 5.19 -13.26 -22.41
C GLN A 435 4.39 -13.29 -21.10
N GLN A 436 3.86 -12.12 -20.72
CA GLN A 436 3.03 -11.98 -19.52
C GLN A 436 1.77 -12.84 -19.62
N LYS A 437 1.43 -13.49 -18.50
CA LYS A 437 0.22 -14.32 -18.38
C LYS A 437 -0.76 -13.61 -17.46
N PRO A 438 -1.91 -13.12 -17.97
CA PRO A 438 -2.93 -12.50 -17.14
C PRO A 438 -3.43 -13.45 -16.04
N ILE A 439 -3.76 -12.89 -14.88
CA ILE A 439 -4.35 -13.66 -13.78
C ILE A 439 -5.85 -13.78 -14.04
N GLU A 440 -6.35 -15.02 -14.11
CA GLU A 440 -7.75 -15.34 -14.40
C GLU A 440 -8.63 -15.23 -13.15
N TRP A 441 -8.87 -14.00 -12.68
CA TRP A 441 -9.67 -13.74 -11.49
C TRP A 441 -11.12 -14.20 -11.64
N VAL A 442 -11.68 -14.77 -10.56
CA VAL A 442 -13.10 -15.13 -10.49
C VAL A 442 -13.89 -13.96 -9.93
N ARG A 443 -14.78 -13.41 -10.75
CA ARG A 443 -15.60 -12.25 -10.37
C ARG A 443 -16.64 -12.63 -9.31
N VAL A 444 -16.60 -11.97 -8.16
CA VAL A 444 -17.54 -12.19 -7.04
C VAL A 444 -18.84 -11.40 -7.21
N HIS A 445 -18.73 -10.11 -7.54
CA HIS A 445 -19.88 -9.23 -7.72
C HIS A 445 -20.22 -9.13 -9.20
N ASN A 446 -21.40 -9.63 -9.59
CA ASN A 446 -21.90 -9.52 -10.94
C ASN A 446 -23.32 -8.97 -10.96
N LEU A 447 -23.58 -8.07 -11.91
CA LEU A 447 -24.92 -7.57 -12.23
C LEU A 447 -25.23 -7.97 -13.68
N PRO A 448 -26.51 -8.16 -14.03
CA PRO A 448 -26.89 -8.38 -15.42
C PRO A 448 -26.41 -7.24 -16.34
N ASP A 449 -26.07 -7.57 -17.58
CA ASP A 449 -25.52 -6.66 -18.58
C ASP A 449 -26.47 -5.52 -19.00
N TYR A 450 -27.78 -5.74 -18.89
CA TYR A 450 -28.79 -4.71 -19.12
C TYR A 450 -28.87 -3.65 -18.00
N VAL A 451 -28.18 -3.84 -16.87
CA VAL A 451 -28.13 -2.87 -15.77
C VAL A 451 -26.92 -1.97 -15.92
N TYR A 452 -27.17 -0.67 -16.11
CA TYR A 452 -26.11 0.33 -16.07
C TYR A 452 -25.84 0.76 -14.62
N PHE A 453 -24.63 0.47 -14.14
CA PHE A 453 -24.13 0.92 -12.84
C PHE A 453 -22.81 1.66 -13.03
N ASN A 454 -22.65 2.80 -12.33
CA ASN A 454 -21.44 3.60 -12.42
C ASN A 454 -20.86 3.93 -11.04
N HIS A 455 -19.64 3.45 -10.76
CA HIS A 455 -18.99 3.68 -9.46
C HIS A 455 -18.71 5.16 -9.19
N SER A 456 -18.28 5.96 -10.18
CA SER A 456 -17.90 7.36 -9.92
C SER A 456 -19.07 8.22 -9.46
N GLN A 457 -20.28 7.94 -9.95
CA GLN A 457 -21.50 8.62 -9.49
C GLN A 457 -21.80 8.34 -8.01
N HIS A 458 -21.53 7.13 -7.54
CA HIS A 458 -21.83 6.74 -6.15
C HIS A 458 -20.70 7.15 -5.19
N VAL A 459 -19.44 7.03 -5.62
CA VAL A 459 -18.26 7.31 -4.79
C VAL A 459 -17.89 8.79 -4.79
N VAL A 460 -17.80 9.42 -5.97
CA VAL A 460 -17.34 10.82 -6.08
C VAL A 460 -18.51 11.79 -5.89
N ALA A 461 -19.60 11.62 -6.66
CA ALA A 461 -20.75 12.52 -6.53
C ALA A 461 -21.61 12.18 -5.30
N GLY A 462 -21.82 10.90 -5.00
CA GLY A 462 -22.59 10.45 -3.84
C GLY A 462 -21.82 10.46 -2.51
N GLY A 463 -20.49 10.45 -2.53
CA GLY A 463 -19.67 10.40 -1.31
C GLY A 463 -19.83 9.12 -0.49
N LEU A 464 -20.33 8.03 -1.09
CA LEU A 464 -20.61 6.79 -0.39
C LEU A 464 -19.33 6.03 -0.04
N GLN A 465 -19.29 5.49 1.17
CA GLN A 465 -18.20 4.63 1.63
C GLN A 465 -18.29 3.24 0.96
N CYS A 466 -17.14 2.64 0.64
CA CYS A 466 -17.08 1.34 -0.03
C CYS A 466 -17.78 0.24 0.78
N GLN A 467 -17.66 0.31 2.11
CA GLN A 467 -18.20 -0.66 3.05
C GLN A 467 -19.73 -0.71 3.05
N THR A 468 -20.39 0.40 2.72
CA THR A 468 -21.86 0.45 2.64
C THR A 468 -22.40 -0.53 1.60
N CYS A 469 -21.67 -0.74 0.50
CA CYS A 469 -22.10 -1.62 -0.58
C CYS A 469 -21.42 -3.00 -0.51
N HIS A 470 -20.13 -3.06 -0.21
CA HIS A 470 -19.35 -4.30 -0.24
C HIS A 470 -19.17 -4.97 1.13
N GLY A 471 -19.66 -4.35 2.22
CA GLY A 471 -19.43 -4.80 3.59
C GLY A 471 -18.03 -4.46 4.11
N PRO A 472 -17.65 -4.92 5.31
CA PRO A 472 -16.34 -4.66 5.91
C PRO A 472 -15.22 -5.47 5.23
N VAL A 473 -14.83 -5.07 4.03
CA VAL A 473 -13.85 -5.79 3.18
C VAL A 473 -12.47 -5.87 3.86
N GLU A 474 -12.12 -4.87 4.66
CA GLU A 474 -10.91 -4.83 5.49
C GLU A 474 -10.83 -5.93 6.56
N GLU A 475 -11.92 -6.66 6.81
CA GLU A 475 -11.94 -7.81 7.71
C GLU A 475 -11.97 -9.15 6.96
N MET A 476 -12.02 -9.12 5.62
CA MET A 476 -12.22 -10.30 4.78
C MET A 476 -10.90 -10.89 4.29
N ASP A 477 -10.58 -12.11 4.71
CA ASP A 477 -9.46 -12.88 4.15
C ASP A 477 -9.76 -13.41 2.74
N VAL A 478 -11.02 -13.77 2.47
CA VAL A 478 -11.52 -14.08 1.13
C VAL A 478 -12.72 -13.18 0.87
N LEU A 479 -12.71 -12.52 -0.29
CA LEU A 479 -13.79 -11.61 -0.66
C LEU A 479 -15.09 -12.42 -0.84
N LYS A 480 -16.17 -11.94 -0.21
CA LYS A 480 -17.50 -12.51 -0.37
C LYS A 480 -18.50 -11.42 -0.74
N GLN A 481 -19.56 -11.80 -1.46
CA GLN A 481 -20.65 -10.87 -1.71
C GLN A 481 -21.45 -10.63 -0.41
N HIS A 482 -21.31 -9.44 0.16
CA HIS A 482 -22.01 -9.06 1.40
C HIS A 482 -23.46 -8.65 1.13
N SER A 483 -23.65 -7.72 0.20
CA SER A 483 -24.97 -7.16 -0.14
C SER A 483 -25.68 -8.00 -1.20
N THR A 484 -27.01 -8.00 -1.15
CA THR A 484 -27.81 -8.75 -2.14
C THR A 484 -27.71 -8.18 -3.56
N LEU A 485 -27.46 -6.87 -3.69
CA LEU A 485 -27.36 -6.14 -4.95
C LEU A 485 -28.54 -6.36 -5.91
N ASN A 486 -29.72 -6.66 -5.37
CA ASN A 486 -30.95 -6.77 -6.15
C ASN A 486 -31.62 -5.40 -6.32
N MET A 487 -32.58 -5.31 -7.24
CA MET A 487 -33.31 -4.07 -7.53
C MET A 487 -33.94 -3.46 -6.26
N GLY A 488 -34.53 -4.27 -5.39
CA GLY A 488 -35.15 -3.79 -4.15
C GLY A 488 -34.14 -3.14 -3.20
N TRP A 489 -32.93 -3.70 -3.10
CA TRP A 489 -31.84 -3.11 -2.33
C TRP A 489 -31.39 -1.76 -2.92
N CYS A 490 -31.22 -1.68 -4.25
CA CYS A 490 -30.86 -0.43 -4.92
C CYS A 490 -31.92 0.66 -4.70
N VAL A 491 -33.20 0.35 -4.94
CA VAL A 491 -34.31 1.30 -4.80
C VAL A 491 -34.47 1.76 -3.36
N ASN A 492 -34.38 0.85 -2.39
CA ASN A 492 -34.51 1.23 -0.98
C ASN A 492 -33.34 2.12 -0.53
N CYS A 493 -32.11 1.82 -0.96
CA CYS A 493 -30.96 2.70 -0.74
C CYS A 493 -31.23 4.10 -1.32
N HIS A 494 -31.65 4.19 -2.58
CA HIS A 494 -31.97 5.48 -3.22
C HIS A 494 -33.12 6.25 -2.56
N ARG A 495 -34.06 5.56 -1.89
CA ARG A 495 -35.17 6.19 -1.16
C ARG A 495 -34.78 6.68 0.22
N GLN A 496 -33.77 6.06 0.84
CA GLN A 496 -33.43 6.26 2.25
C GLN A 496 -32.14 7.05 2.45
N THR A 497 -31.24 7.02 1.47
CA THR A 497 -29.95 7.70 1.56
C THR A 497 -30.08 9.14 1.10
N GLU A 498 -29.78 10.07 1.99
CA GLU A 498 -29.77 11.50 1.71
C GLU A 498 -28.53 11.89 0.91
N VAL A 499 -28.73 12.76 -0.08
CA VAL A 499 -27.64 13.36 -0.83
C VAL A 499 -26.98 14.44 0.03
N GLN A 500 -25.66 14.36 0.18
CA GLN A 500 -24.88 15.38 0.86
C GLN A 500 -24.77 16.63 -0.03
N PHE A 501 -25.81 17.47 -0.05
CA PHE A 501 -25.86 18.61 -0.96
C PHE A 501 -25.00 19.79 -0.48
N THR A 502 -24.93 20.03 0.83
CA THR A 502 -24.27 21.20 1.42
C THR A 502 -22.79 21.02 1.68
N ASN A 503 -22.37 19.81 2.08
CA ASN A 503 -21.02 19.54 2.57
C ASN A 503 -20.13 18.81 1.54
N ASN A 504 -20.63 18.62 0.32
CA ASN A 504 -19.91 17.90 -0.72
C ASN A 504 -19.28 18.86 -1.71
N ASN A 505 -17.95 18.78 -1.82
CA ASN A 505 -17.14 19.58 -2.76
C ASN A 505 -17.55 19.38 -4.23
N TYR A 506 -18.24 18.28 -4.56
CA TYR A 506 -18.82 18.09 -5.88
C TYR A 506 -19.81 19.21 -6.23
N TYR A 507 -20.68 19.63 -5.30
CA TYR A 507 -21.70 20.65 -5.55
C TYR A 507 -21.16 22.08 -5.44
N SER A 508 -20.13 22.32 -4.64
CA SER A 508 -19.52 23.66 -4.50
C SER A 508 -18.95 24.19 -5.82
N THR A 509 -18.53 23.29 -6.71
CA THR A 509 -18.07 23.67 -8.06
C THR A 509 -19.22 24.25 -8.89
N TYR A 510 -20.41 23.65 -8.81
CA TYR A 510 -21.60 24.15 -9.52
C TYR A 510 -22.12 25.44 -8.90
N GLU A 511 -22.07 25.57 -7.57
CA GLU A 511 -22.42 26.80 -6.87
C GLU A 511 -21.50 27.96 -7.28
N LYS A 512 -20.19 27.73 -7.31
CA LYS A 512 -19.22 28.71 -7.80
C LYS A 512 -19.45 29.09 -9.26
N MET A 513 -19.75 28.12 -10.14
CA MET A 513 -20.08 28.41 -11.54
C MET A 513 -21.37 29.23 -11.67
N HIS A 514 -22.36 28.98 -10.80
CA HIS A 514 -23.59 29.77 -10.74
C HIS A 514 -23.30 31.23 -10.30
N GLU A 515 -22.46 31.43 -9.29
CA GLU A 515 -22.03 32.76 -8.84
C GLU A 515 -21.17 33.50 -9.88
N ASP A 516 -20.24 32.80 -10.53
CA ASP A 516 -19.39 33.37 -11.59
C ASP A 516 -20.23 33.75 -12.82
N LEU A 517 -21.30 33.00 -13.14
CA LEU A 517 -22.31 33.37 -14.15
C LEU A 517 -23.09 34.63 -13.74
N LYS A 518 -23.57 34.67 -12.48
CA LYS A 518 -24.38 35.78 -11.96
C LYS A 518 -23.58 37.08 -11.85
N SER A 519 -22.31 36.99 -11.49
CA SER A 519 -21.38 38.13 -11.42
C SER A 519 -20.86 38.58 -12.79
N GLY A 520 -21.13 37.82 -13.85
CA GLY A 520 -20.69 38.11 -15.22
C GLY A 520 -19.22 37.79 -15.49
N LYS A 521 -18.53 37.16 -14.54
CA LYS A 521 -17.13 36.72 -14.68
C LYS A 521 -16.99 35.63 -15.74
N ILE A 522 -18.00 34.76 -15.87
CA ILE A 522 -18.15 33.85 -17.00
C ILE A 522 -19.48 34.11 -17.70
N LYS A 523 -19.50 34.06 -19.03
CA LYS A 523 -20.70 34.35 -19.83
C LYS A 523 -21.57 33.14 -20.12
N LYS A 524 -20.98 31.94 -20.04
CA LYS A 524 -21.62 30.65 -20.29
C LYS A 524 -20.82 29.55 -19.58
N VAL A 525 -21.49 28.45 -19.27
CA VAL A 525 -20.86 27.20 -18.82
C VAL A 525 -21.01 26.20 -19.96
N THR A 526 -19.91 25.54 -20.31
CA THR A 526 -19.82 24.55 -21.38
C THR A 526 -19.58 23.16 -20.81
N VAL A 527 -19.72 22.13 -21.65
CA VAL A 527 -19.48 20.73 -21.24
C VAL A 527 -18.02 20.51 -20.82
N ASP A 528 -17.08 21.28 -21.37
CA ASP A 528 -15.67 21.25 -20.98
C ASP A 528 -15.46 21.74 -19.54
N ASP A 529 -16.17 22.81 -19.15
CA ASP A 529 -16.07 23.40 -17.80
C ASP A 529 -16.49 22.43 -16.68
N ILE A 530 -17.37 21.48 -16.99
CA ILE A 530 -17.82 20.42 -16.06
C ILE A 530 -17.07 19.09 -16.27
N GLY A 531 -15.98 19.11 -17.04
CA GLY A 531 -15.10 17.98 -17.28
C GLY A 531 -15.65 16.92 -18.23
N GLY A 532 -16.61 17.27 -19.10
CA GLY A 532 -17.17 16.36 -20.10
C GLY A 532 -16.26 16.09 -21.31
N THR A 533 -15.04 16.62 -21.29
CA THR A 533 -13.96 16.35 -22.27
C THR A 533 -12.99 15.26 -21.80
N GLU A 534 -13.19 14.71 -20.60
CA GLU A 534 -12.40 13.57 -20.11
C GLU A 534 -12.75 12.30 -20.88
N CYS A 535 -11.78 11.75 -21.62
CA CYS A 535 -11.99 10.55 -22.45
C CYS A 535 -12.61 9.38 -21.67
N MET A 536 -12.27 9.21 -20.38
CA MET A 536 -12.79 8.13 -19.54
C MET A 536 -14.29 8.26 -19.20
N LYS A 537 -14.89 9.46 -19.34
CA LYS A 537 -16.33 9.67 -19.14
C LYS A 537 -17.16 9.27 -20.36
N CYS A 538 -16.56 9.25 -21.56
CA CYS A 538 -17.24 8.93 -22.82
C CYS A 538 -16.83 7.57 -23.40
N HIS A 539 -15.56 7.19 -23.30
CA HIS A 539 -14.97 5.99 -23.90
C HIS A 539 -14.65 4.92 -22.84
N TYR A 540 -15.71 4.36 -22.25
CA TYR A 540 -15.65 3.34 -21.19
C TYR A 540 -14.93 2.05 -21.55
#